data_AF-A0AA39HTD5-F1
#
_entry.id   AF-A0AA39HTD5-F1
#
_cell.length_a   1.000
_cell.length_b   1.000
_cell.length_c   1.000
_cell.angle_alpha   90.00
_cell.angle_beta   90.00
_cell.angle_gamma   90.00
#
_symmetry.space_group_name_H-M   'P 1'
#
loop_
_entity.id
_entity.type
_entity.pdbx_description
1 polymer ?
#
loop_
_entity_poly.entity_id
_entity_poly.type
_entity_poly.pdbx_seq_one_letter_code
_entity_poly.pdbx_strand_id
1 'polypeptide(L)'
;MWAFPLFFGLLSLSTASGATCSKEHYEVLGNENCYRTLDGARKRSEARILCQEDGAELVAVDTAESNAAIVELATNATYLPWLGLTCGSATECHWDDGTKMDYSNFAKGNPDLDVGKCVFVALSGAEKGKWRSSDCTFAAFLPICQLRPPTAVCPPGFVERASSKCYKFDKTPTDAQEAEVQCQEANGHLVSLHSAQASDDLLAFLSPLSSGNLVFIGLKYVQANNNSYAWSDKTPLDFEDWTYPFPSNRYGECVAFMASGTNRGKWRNVSCLSKLPYVCEAEASDEVIPMPTTSPEGKCPLQNYFADNGTITSPGFGEYYGPVGECDYHINVALDLVVRIRFPVFDVAEGDFVELVDEGDPEAPIIAKITSGVDPDKWFHTTSNLMLLRFSVSSKGGNAKGWLAEFGTGNNAPSNSTQMPATLLPKATPLPNTIQGTCGGEFNGSATFASPEFPHAYPRDQFCIYTLKASDQLKAKITLGAVDLEPCCSFLKVFDGPSIKSALLGEESGQVAAGEVSFVASGSWMTVGFISHANDKNNTGFWASFVSVE
;
A
#
# COMPACT_ATOMS: atom_id res chain seq x y z
N MET A 1 37.97 70.76 6.51
CA MET A 1 37.12 69.75 7.19
C MET A 1 36.12 69.25 6.16
N TRP A 2 35.87 67.95 6.08
CA TRP A 2 34.96 67.35 5.10
C TRP A 2 33.65 66.95 5.80
N ALA A 3 32.53 67.10 5.10
CA ALA A 3 31.22 66.65 5.57
C ALA A 3 30.93 65.24 5.04
N PHE A 4 30.40 64.36 5.89
CA PHE A 4 29.88 63.05 5.51
C PHE A 4 28.35 63.06 5.55
N PRO A 5 27.65 62.50 4.55
CA PRO A 5 26.19 62.36 4.58
C PRO A 5 25.75 61.18 5.45
N LEU A 6 24.55 61.27 6.03
CA LEU A 6 23.90 60.17 6.74
C LEU A 6 23.35 59.14 5.75
N PHE A 7 23.84 57.91 5.80
CA PHE A 7 23.20 56.77 5.15
C PHE A 7 22.20 56.13 6.12
N PHE A 8 20.91 56.20 5.80
CA PHE A 8 19.91 55.34 6.42
C PHE A 8 20.00 53.94 5.80
N GLY A 9 20.65 53.02 6.51
CA GLY A 9 20.66 51.60 6.15
C GLY A 9 19.29 50.98 6.41
N LEU A 10 18.53 50.67 5.34
CA LEU A 10 17.35 49.82 5.43
C LEU A 10 17.79 48.39 5.73
N LEU A 11 17.75 48.00 7.01
CA LEU A 11 17.78 46.60 7.41
C LEU A 11 16.49 45.94 6.93
N SER A 12 16.57 45.24 5.81
CA SER A 12 15.52 44.33 5.36
C SER A 12 15.43 43.17 6.35
N LEU A 13 14.45 43.22 7.25
CA LEU A 13 14.00 42.07 8.01
C LEU A 13 13.55 40.99 7.01
N SER A 14 14.36 39.96 6.84
CA SER A 14 13.91 38.73 6.20
C SER A 14 12.86 38.10 7.10
N THR A 15 11.60 38.19 6.72
CA THR A 15 10.53 37.41 7.34
C THR A 15 10.89 35.93 7.18
N ALA A 16 11.13 35.25 8.29
CA ALA A 16 11.26 33.80 8.28
C ALA A 16 9.99 33.20 7.66
N SER A 17 10.16 32.18 6.82
CA SER A 17 9.02 31.42 6.31
C SER A 17 8.39 30.70 7.49
N GLY A 18 7.20 31.15 7.93
CA GLY A 18 6.47 30.43 8.97
C GLY A 18 6.14 29.03 8.47
N ALA A 19 6.46 28.01 9.25
CA ALA A 19 6.05 26.64 8.94
C ALA A 19 4.52 26.55 8.89
N THR A 20 4.00 25.81 7.90
CA THR A 20 2.57 25.61 7.68
C THR A 20 2.30 24.14 7.38
N CYS A 21 1.31 23.55 8.04
CA CYS A 21 0.93 22.17 7.78
C CYS A 21 0.37 22.00 6.36
N SER A 22 0.80 20.94 5.69
CA SER A 22 0.35 20.59 4.33
C SER A 22 -1.08 20.05 4.26
N LYS A 23 -1.73 19.85 5.41
CA LYS A 23 -3.07 19.25 5.54
C LYS A 23 -3.96 20.14 6.41
N GLU A 24 -5.21 20.30 5.99
CA GLU A 24 -6.22 21.08 6.73
C GLU A 24 -6.48 20.48 8.12
N HIS A 25 -6.85 21.35 9.07
CA HIS A 25 -7.07 21.04 10.49
C HIS A 25 -5.84 20.56 11.29
N TYR A 26 -4.62 20.67 10.76
CA TYR A 26 -3.39 20.55 11.52
C TYR A 26 -2.78 21.93 11.80
N GLU A 27 -2.31 22.15 13.03
CA GLU A 27 -1.72 23.40 13.50
C GLU A 27 -0.24 23.18 13.89
N VAL A 28 0.62 24.16 13.57
CA VAL A 28 2.04 24.13 13.95
C VAL A 28 2.22 24.72 15.34
N LEU A 29 2.84 23.97 16.27
CA LEU A 29 2.95 24.38 17.67
C LEU A 29 4.37 24.25 18.25
N GLY A 30 5.11 25.37 18.27
CA GLY A 30 6.30 25.56 19.11
C GLY A 30 7.59 24.83 18.71
N ASN A 31 7.49 23.65 18.12
CA ASN A 31 8.60 22.79 17.69
C ASN A 31 8.58 22.48 16.17
N GLU A 32 7.84 23.28 15.39
CA GLU A 32 7.63 23.13 13.94
C GLU A 32 6.86 21.85 13.49
N ASN A 33 6.50 20.95 14.41
CA ASN A 33 5.62 19.81 14.12
C ASN A 33 4.14 20.21 14.02
N CYS A 34 3.39 19.38 13.30
CA CYS A 34 1.98 19.58 12.96
C CYS A 34 1.05 18.67 13.78
N TYR A 35 0.12 19.27 14.51
CA TYR A 35 -0.76 18.56 15.46
C TYR A 35 -2.26 18.78 15.19
N ARG A 36 -3.08 17.77 15.50
CA ARG A 36 -4.54 17.82 15.43
C ARG A 36 -5.17 17.08 16.61
N THR A 37 -6.08 17.74 17.33
CA THR A 37 -6.98 17.09 18.30
C THR A 37 -8.19 16.50 17.58
N LEU A 38 -8.63 15.29 17.95
CA LEU A 38 -9.89 14.73 17.48
C LEU A 38 -10.98 14.80 18.55
N ASP A 39 -12.22 15.08 18.14
CA ASP A 39 -13.33 15.31 19.07
C ASP A 39 -13.77 14.04 19.81
N GLY A 40 -13.72 14.10 21.15
CA GLY A 40 -14.24 13.10 22.06
C GLY A 40 -13.25 11.98 22.43
N ALA A 41 -13.30 11.55 23.69
CA ALA A 41 -12.44 10.48 24.21
C ALA A 41 -12.60 9.14 23.45
N ARG A 42 -11.48 8.51 23.07
CA ARG A 42 -11.41 7.19 22.43
C ARG A 42 -10.51 6.23 23.19
N LYS A 43 -10.69 4.93 22.96
CA LYS A 43 -9.72 3.90 23.42
C LYS A 43 -8.41 4.06 22.66
N ARG A 44 -7.27 3.61 23.23
CA ARG A 44 -5.95 3.87 22.63
C ARG A 44 -5.80 3.31 21.21
N SER A 45 -6.30 2.10 20.94
CA SER A 45 -6.27 1.51 19.60
C SER A 45 -7.16 2.23 18.59
N GLU A 46 -8.36 2.67 19.00
CA GLU A 46 -9.26 3.46 18.16
C GLU A 46 -8.69 4.86 17.87
N ALA A 47 -8.09 5.49 18.88
CA ALA A 47 -7.39 6.77 18.76
C ALA A 47 -6.22 6.67 17.76
N ARG A 48 -5.47 5.57 17.78
CA ARG A 48 -4.39 5.26 16.82
C ARG A 48 -4.91 5.11 15.39
N ILE A 49 -5.94 4.28 15.18
CA ILE A 49 -6.54 4.07 13.85
C ILE A 49 -7.01 5.40 13.23
N LEU A 50 -7.68 6.26 14.01
CA LEU A 50 -8.16 7.55 13.53
C LEU A 50 -7.05 8.54 13.15
N CYS A 51 -5.86 8.45 13.75
CA CYS A 51 -4.68 9.20 13.29
C CYS A 51 -4.09 8.60 12.01
N GLN A 52 -4.04 7.26 11.91
CA GLN A 52 -3.50 6.55 10.76
C GLN A 52 -4.35 6.70 9.48
N GLU A 53 -5.68 6.76 9.61
CA GLU A 53 -6.60 7.19 8.53
C GLU A 53 -6.24 8.58 7.97
N ASP A 54 -5.61 9.41 8.79
CA ASP A 54 -5.23 10.79 8.48
C ASP A 54 -3.78 10.91 7.97
N GLY A 55 -3.03 9.81 7.85
CA GLY A 55 -1.59 9.82 7.53
C GLY A 55 -0.70 10.33 8.67
N ALA A 56 -1.26 10.35 9.89
CA ALA A 56 -0.62 10.76 11.13
C ALA A 56 -0.46 9.56 12.07
N GLU A 57 0.16 9.78 13.23
CA GLU A 57 0.25 8.80 14.31
C GLU A 57 -0.13 9.44 15.65
N LEU A 58 -0.43 8.65 16.68
CA LEU A 58 -0.61 9.18 18.03
C LEU A 58 0.65 9.91 18.50
N VAL A 59 0.44 11.10 19.04
CA VAL A 59 1.49 12.08 19.30
C VAL A 59 2.71 11.55 20.05
N ALA A 60 3.90 11.87 19.52
CA ALA A 60 5.18 11.58 20.14
C ALA A 60 5.71 12.78 20.94
N VAL A 61 6.54 12.50 21.95
CA VAL A 61 7.12 13.53 22.82
C VAL A 61 8.61 13.24 23.05
N ASP A 62 9.40 13.82 22.17
CA ASP A 62 10.86 13.77 22.03
C ASP A 62 11.62 14.82 22.84
N THR A 63 10.94 15.87 23.32
CA THR A 63 11.54 17.11 23.84
C THR A 63 10.67 17.73 24.94
N ALA A 64 11.24 18.66 25.72
CA ALA A 64 10.47 19.45 26.68
C ALA A 64 9.50 20.42 25.95
N GLU A 65 9.90 20.85 24.76
CA GLU A 65 9.21 21.75 23.85
C GLU A 65 7.98 21.06 23.25
N SER A 66 8.11 19.85 22.69
CA SER A 66 6.94 19.06 22.26
C SER A 66 6.01 18.75 23.43
N ASN A 67 6.55 18.39 24.60
CA ASN A 67 5.74 18.16 25.80
C ASN A 67 4.93 19.41 26.21
N ALA A 68 5.50 20.61 26.06
CA ALA A 68 4.79 21.84 26.36
C ALA A 68 3.66 22.10 25.34
N ALA A 69 3.93 21.90 24.04
CA ALA A 69 2.94 22.06 22.98
C ALA A 69 1.71 21.15 23.17
N ILE A 70 1.90 19.88 23.54
CA ILE A 70 0.78 18.94 23.73
C ILE A 70 -0.07 19.33 24.93
N VAL A 71 0.57 19.85 25.98
CA VAL A 71 -0.10 20.35 27.19
C VAL A 71 -0.84 21.65 26.92
N GLU A 72 -0.33 22.53 26.05
CA GLU A 72 -1.00 23.76 25.63
C GLU A 72 -2.22 23.47 24.75
N LEU A 73 -2.05 22.69 23.68
CA LEU A 73 -3.11 22.23 22.78
C LEU A 73 -4.28 21.58 23.55
N ALA A 74 -3.96 20.75 24.54
CA ALA A 74 -4.97 20.08 25.37
C ALA A 74 -5.45 20.89 26.59
N THR A 75 -4.94 22.11 26.88
CA THR A 75 -5.23 22.81 28.15
C THR A 75 -6.71 23.12 28.38
N ASN A 76 -7.51 23.26 27.32
CA ASN A 76 -8.96 23.47 27.40
C ASN A 76 -9.80 22.20 27.14
N ALA A 77 -9.16 21.03 26.98
CA ALA A 77 -9.87 19.80 26.64
C ALA A 77 -10.62 19.17 27.82
N THR A 78 -11.82 18.64 27.55
CA THR A 78 -12.64 17.87 28.51
C THR A 78 -11.96 16.57 28.97
N TYR A 79 -11.03 16.05 28.19
CA TYR A 79 -10.37 14.77 28.40
C TYR A 79 -8.84 14.94 28.35
N LEU A 80 -8.14 14.17 29.18
CA LEU A 80 -6.68 14.03 29.13
C LEU A 80 -6.26 13.44 27.78
N PRO A 81 -5.09 13.77 27.20
CA PRO A 81 -4.65 13.22 25.92
C PRO A 81 -3.90 11.90 26.04
N TRP A 82 -4.17 10.99 25.11
CA TRP A 82 -3.29 9.85 24.84
C TRP A 82 -1.95 10.33 24.30
N LEU A 83 -0.90 9.55 24.60
CA LEU A 83 0.38 9.60 23.91
C LEU A 83 0.53 8.37 23.01
N GLY A 84 1.36 8.49 21.97
CA GLY A 84 1.84 7.36 21.17
C GLY A 84 2.74 6.39 21.94
N LEU A 85 2.99 6.60 23.24
CA LEU A 85 3.88 5.77 24.05
C LEU A 85 3.18 4.53 24.65
N THR A 86 3.82 3.37 24.53
CA THR A 86 3.43 2.11 25.19
C THR A 86 4.63 1.51 25.91
N CYS A 87 4.45 1.01 27.14
CA CYS A 87 5.52 0.43 27.95
C CYS A 87 5.39 -1.08 28.13
N GLY A 88 6.45 -1.82 27.78
CA GLY A 88 6.61 -3.25 28.03
C GLY A 88 7.12 -3.53 29.45
N SER A 89 8.09 -2.73 29.91
CA SER A 89 8.65 -2.78 31.27
C SER A 89 8.91 -1.37 31.83
N ALA A 90 9.48 -1.26 33.03
CA ALA A 90 9.75 0.03 33.68
C ALA A 90 10.84 0.89 32.98
N THR A 91 11.62 0.28 32.10
CA THR A 91 12.71 0.92 31.33
C THR A 91 12.59 0.73 29.82
N GLU A 92 11.48 0.14 29.37
CA GLU A 92 11.28 -0.31 28.00
C GLU A 92 9.90 0.16 27.54
N CYS A 93 9.91 1.27 26.80
CA CYS A 93 8.74 1.83 26.16
C CYS A 93 9.07 2.15 24.70
N HIS A 94 8.07 2.14 23.84
CA HIS A 94 8.19 2.47 22.42
C HIS A 94 7.10 3.46 22.03
N TRP A 95 7.43 4.39 21.15
CA TRP A 95 6.45 5.26 20.51
C TRP A 95 5.85 4.58 19.28
N ASP A 96 4.55 4.75 19.07
CA ASP A 96 3.79 4.26 17.92
C ASP A 96 4.35 4.77 16.58
N ASP A 97 5.04 5.92 16.59
CA ASP A 97 5.67 6.57 15.44
C ASP A 97 7.16 6.20 15.25
N GLY A 98 7.73 5.33 16.07
CA GLY A 98 9.15 4.96 16.02
C GLY A 98 10.11 5.98 16.63
N THR A 99 9.63 7.11 17.19
CA THR A 99 10.47 8.12 17.86
C THR A 99 11.38 7.48 18.93
N LYS A 100 12.61 7.98 19.03
CA LYS A 100 13.61 7.47 19.97
C LYS A 100 13.34 7.94 21.41
N MET A 101 13.43 7.02 22.37
CA MET A 101 13.18 7.26 23.81
C MET A 101 14.30 8.03 24.54
N ASP A 102 14.80 9.12 23.95
CA ASP A 102 15.83 9.98 24.57
C ASP A 102 15.27 11.00 25.58
N TYR A 103 13.96 11.28 25.53
CA TYR A 103 13.25 12.13 26.48
C TYR A 103 12.21 11.34 27.30
N SER A 104 11.98 11.77 28.53
CA SER A 104 10.99 11.18 29.41
C SER A 104 10.44 12.18 30.42
N ASN A 105 9.11 12.23 30.58
CA ASN A 105 8.45 13.11 31.54
C ASN A 105 7.44 12.38 32.45
N PHE A 106 7.68 11.11 32.76
CA PHE A 106 6.83 10.35 33.68
C PHE A 106 6.67 11.01 35.07
N ALA A 107 5.46 10.90 35.62
CA ALA A 107 5.19 11.17 37.03
C ALA A 107 5.95 10.17 37.92
N LYS A 108 6.25 10.55 39.16
CA LYS A 108 7.00 9.67 40.07
C LYS A 108 6.27 8.33 40.28
N GLY A 109 6.97 7.23 39.98
CA GLY A 109 6.40 5.87 40.06
C GLY A 109 5.62 5.43 38.82
N ASN A 110 5.79 6.11 37.68
CA ASN A 110 5.30 5.67 36.37
C ASN A 110 6.51 5.40 35.43
N PRO A 111 6.38 4.53 34.40
CA PRO A 111 5.20 3.75 34.04
C PRO A 111 4.83 2.72 35.12
N ASP A 112 3.53 2.60 35.37
CA ASP A 112 2.92 1.75 36.39
C ASP A 112 2.16 0.63 35.68
N LEU A 113 2.83 -0.52 35.53
CA LEU A 113 2.36 -1.63 34.70
C LEU A 113 1.18 -2.38 35.32
N ASP A 114 0.96 -2.25 36.63
CA ASP A 114 -0.21 -2.78 37.33
C ASP A 114 -1.47 -1.93 37.03
N VAL A 115 -1.29 -0.66 36.66
CA VAL A 115 -2.35 0.25 36.17
C VAL A 115 -2.51 0.16 34.65
N GLY A 116 -1.44 -0.07 33.89
CA GLY A 116 -1.49 -0.44 32.49
C GLY A 116 -0.31 0.04 31.63
N LYS A 117 -0.28 -0.44 30.38
CA LYS A 117 0.84 -0.22 29.44
C LYS A 117 0.74 1.06 28.61
N CYS A 118 -0.45 1.64 28.47
CA CYS A 118 -0.68 2.83 27.63
C CYS A 118 -0.47 4.11 28.43
N VAL A 119 0.01 5.18 27.78
CA VAL A 119 0.46 6.38 28.49
C VAL A 119 -0.37 7.63 28.10
N PHE A 120 -0.71 8.47 29.08
CA PHE A 120 -1.41 9.74 28.89
C PHE A 120 -0.71 10.90 29.62
N VAL A 121 -1.03 12.15 29.26
CA VAL A 121 -0.49 13.35 29.94
C VAL A 121 -1.49 13.90 30.97
N ALA A 122 -1.03 14.23 32.17
CA ALA A 122 -1.83 14.94 33.16
C ALA A 122 -1.91 16.45 32.84
N LEU A 123 -3.12 16.99 32.68
CA LEU A 123 -3.34 18.40 32.28
C LEU A 123 -3.44 19.39 33.45
N SER A 124 -3.51 18.92 34.70
CA SER A 124 -3.78 19.74 35.88
C SER A 124 -3.15 19.20 37.16
N GLY A 125 -3.18 20.00 38.23
CA GLY A 125 -2.55 19.68 39.52
C GLY A 125 -1.04 19.87 39.53
N ALA A 126 -0.37 19.37 40.58
CA ALA A 126 1.08 19.46 40.74
C ALA A 126 1.87 18.67 39.67
N GLU A 127 1.24 17.66 39.07
CA GLU A 127 1.81 16.82 38.02
C GLU A 127 1.44 17.32 36.60
N LYS A 128 1.02 18.59 36.41
CA LYS A 128 0.70 19.12 35.06
C LYS A 128 1.89 18.92 34.11
N GLY A 129 1.61 18.30 32.96
CA GLY A 129 2.58 17.94 31.93
C GLY A 129 3.27 16.59 32.13
N LYS A 130 3.08 15.91 33.27
CA LYS A 130 3.68 14.60 33.54
C LYS A 130 2.90 13.46 32.91
N TRP A 131 3.62 12.43 32.50
CA TRP A 131 3.03 11.23 31.89
C TRP A 131 2.65 10.18 32.93
N ARG A 132 1.60 9.40 32.65
CA ARG A 132 1.11 8.34 33.53
C ARG A 132 0.60 7.12 32.76
N SER A 133 0.72 5.95 33.39
CA SER A 133 0.16 4.70 32.89
C SER A 133 -1.36 4.62 33.03
N SER A 134 -2.00 3.92 32.08
CA SER A 134 -3.42 3.60 32.07
C SER A 134 -3.69 2.32 31.28
N ASP A 135 -4.87 1.73 31.52
CA ASP A 135 -5.36 0.56 30.82
C ASP A 135 -5.73 0.89 29.36
N CYS A 136 -5.16 0.14 28.41
CA CYS A 136 -5.33 0.37 26.98
C CYS A 136 -6.74 0.05 26.43
N THR A 137 -7.53 -0.73 27.17
CA THR A 137 -8.76 -1.40 26.72
C THR A 137 -10.03 -0.76 27.28
N PHE A 138 -9.95 -0.18 28.47
CA PHE A 138 -11.07 0.40 29.22
C PHE A 138 -10.98 1.92 29.38
N ALA A 139 -9.78 2.50 29.44
CA ALA A 139 -9.65 3.95 29.47
C ALA A 139 -9.99 4.57 28.11
N ALA A 140 -10.55 5.78 28.13
CA ALA A 140 -10.80 6.57 26.95
C ALA A 140 -10.32 8.01 27.17
N PHE A 141 -9.49 8.51 26.27
CA PHE A 141 -8.78 9.78 26.36
C PHE A 141 -8.76 10.48 24.99
N LEU A 142 -8.43 11.76 24.96
CA LEU A 142 -8.41 12.58 23.75
C LEU A 142 -7.33 12.06 22.76
N PRO A 143 -7.68 11.75 21.50
CA PRO A 143 -6.67 11.54 20.47
C PRO A 143 -6.01 12.87 20.12
N ILE A 144 -4.67 12.90 20.13
CA ILE A 144 -3.88 13.94 19.50
C ILE A 144 -3.02 13.25 18.46
N CYS A 145 -3.23 13.62 17.20
CA CYS A 145 -2.51 13.11 16.06
C CYS A 145 -1.37 14.08 15.72
N GLN A 146 -0.20 13.51 15.42
CA GLN A 146 0.95 14.22 14.90
C GLN A 146 1.19 13.78 13.45
N LEU A 147 1.19 14.73 12.52
CA LEU A 147 1.77 14.45 11.20
C LEU A 147 3.28 14.31 11.39
N ARG A 148 3.86 13.26 10.81
CA ARG A 148 5.30 13.07 10.83
C ARG A 148 5.98 14.21 10.04
N PRO A 149 7.22 14.60 10.40
CA PRO A 149 8.08 15.36 9.50
C PRO A 149 8.16 14.66 8.12
N PRO A 150 8.13 15.39 7.00
CA PRO A 150 8.05 14.81 5.65
C PRO A 150 9.40 14.22 5.15
N THR A 151 10.21 13.67 6.06
CA THR A 151 11.60 13.25 5.81
C THR A 151 11.82 11.74 5.87
N ALA A 152 10.98 10.98 6.58
CA ALA A 152 11.10 9.53 6.68
C ALA A 152 10.71 8.85 5.34
N VAL A 153 11.70 8.66 4.44
CA VAL A 153 11.49 8.08 3.11
C VAL A 153 12.10 6.68 3.04
N CYS A 154 11.28 5.70 2.63
CA CYS A 154 11.73 4.33 2.40
C CYS A 154 12.50 4.17 1.08
N PRO A 155 13.43 3.19 0.97
CA PRO A 155 14.08 2.86 -0.29
C PRO A 155 13.06 2.44 -1.38
N PRO A 156 13.37 2.66 -2.68
CA PRO A 156 12.44 2.39 -3.77
C PRO A 156 11.90 0.95 -3.78
N GLY A 157 10.58 0.81 -3.86
CA GLY A 157 9.89 -0.48 -3.87
C GLY A 157 9.68 -1.12 -2.49
N PHE A 158 10.06 -0.45 -1.40
CA PHE A 158 9.63 -0.80 -0.05
C PHE A 158 8.39 0.03 0.34
N VAL A 159 7.55 -0.55 1.19
CA VAL A 159 6.37 0.09 1.78
C VAL A 159 6.66 0.36 3.25
N GLU A 160 6.43 1.57 3.72
CA GLU A 160 6.63 1.95 5.12
C GLU A 160 5.62 1.25 6.05
N ARG A 161 6.12 0.67 7.14
CA ARG A 161 5.38 -0.12 8.14
C ARG A 161 6.04 0.03 9.52
N ALA A 162 5.26 -0.08 10.60
CA ALA A 162 5.77 0.09 11.97
C ALA A 162 6.56 1.40 12.21
N SER A 163 6.25 2.45 11.44
CA SER A 163 6.68 3.85 11.58
C SER A 163 8.18 4.19 11.49
N SER A 164 9.06 3.20 11.41
CA SER A 164 10.49 3.39 11.13
C SER A 164 11.06 2.34 10.16
N LYS A 165 10.29 1.30 9.85
CA LYS A 165 10.74 0.15 9.06
C LYS A 165 10.08 0.16 7.69
N CYS A 166 10.85 -0.25 6.70
CA CYS A 166 10.47 -0.31 5.31
C CYS A 166 10.43 -1.78 4.92
N TYR A 167 9.28 -2.31 4.51
CA TYR A 167 9.15 -3.72 4.10
C TYR A 167 8.90 -3.86 2.60
N LYS A 168 9.63 -4.77 1.95
CA LYS A 168 9.43 -5.17 0.55
C LYS A 168 9.23 -6.68 0.50
N PHE A 169 8.08 -7.12 0.01
CA PHE A 169 7.79 -8.53 -0.20
C PHE A 169 8.07 -8.89 -1.66
N ASP A 170 8.96 -9.85 -1.91
CA ASP A 170 9.09 -10.47 -3.22
C ASP A 170 8.41 -11.84 -3.23
N LYS A 171 7.43 -11.97 -4.13
CA LYS A 171 6.67 -13.21 -4.35
C LYS A 171 7.45 -14.26 -5.16
N THR A 172 8.57 -13.88 -5.77
CA THR A 172 9.36 -14.71 -6.68
C THR A 172 10.16 -15.74 -5.86
N PRO A 173 9.89 -17.06 -5.96
CA PRO A 173 10.51 -18.02 -5.05
C PRO A 173 11.99 -18.25 -5.36
N THR A 174 12.88 -17.68 -4.54
CA THR A 174 14.33 -17.88 -4.62
C THR A 174 14.89 -18.56 -3.36
N ASP A 175 16.19 -18.84 -3.31
CA ASP A 175 16.82 -19.46 -2.14
C ASP A 175 17.32 -18.42 -1.14
N ALA A 176 17.61 -18.83 0.10
CA ALA A 176 17.90 -17.90 1.19
C ALA A 176 19.19 -17.07 1.00
N GLN A 177 20.12 -17.50 0.14
CA GLN A 177 21.33 -16.72 -0.16
C GLN A 177 21.02 -15.66 -1.22
N GLU A 178 20.34 -16.06 -2.30
CA GLU A 178 19.93 -15.15 -3.37
C GLU A 178 18.94 -14.09 -2.85
N ALA A 179 18.01 -14.47 -1.96
CA ALA A 179 17.06 -13.56 -1.34
C ALA A 179 17.74 -12.47 -0.49
N GLU A 180 18.76 -12.84 0.30
CA GLU A 180 19.56 -11.89 1.08
C GLU A 180 20.37 -10.95 0.18
N VAL A 181 20.93 -11.44 -0.94
CA VAL A 181 21.60 -10.59 -1.93
C VAL A 181 20.64 -9.58 -2.54
N GLN A 182 19.44 -10.02 -2.96
CA GLN A 182 18.43 -9.15 -3.56
C GLN A 182 17.84 -8.12 -2.57
N CYS A 183 17.89 -8.39 -1.25
CA CYS A 183 17.62 -7.37 -0.23
C CYS A 183 18.79 -6.38 -0.08
N GLN A 184 20.04 -6.86 -0.06
CA GLN A 184 21.24 -6.00 0.04
C GLN A 184 21.40 -5.07 -1.17
N GLU A 185 21.13 -5.54 -2.39
CA GLU A 185 21.07 -4.72 -3.61
C GLU A 185 19.96 -3.67 -3.58
N ALA A 186 18.95 -3.84 -2.72
CA ALA A 186 17.85 -2.92 -2.49
C ALA A 186 18.04 -2.06 -1.22
N ASN A 187 19.26 -1.93 -0.72
CA ASN A 187 19.61 -1.18 0.51
C ASN A 187 18.94 -1.70 1.81
N GLY A 188 18.64 -3.00 1.88
CA GLY A 188 18.09 -3.66 3.06
C GLY A 188 18.73 -5.01 3.38
N HIS A 189 18.08 -5.78 4.25
CA HIS A 189 18.42 -7.16 4.62
C HIS A 189 17.15 -8.02 4.62
N LEU A 190 17.25 -9.35 4.70
CA LEU A 190 16.06 -10.16 5.03
C LEU A 190 15.54 -9.81 6.43
N VAL A 191 14.23 -9.64 6.57
CA VAL A 191 13.58 -9.05 7.76
C VAL A 191 14.00 -9.69 9.09
N SER A 192 14.26 -8.82 10.07
CA SER A 192 14.56 -9.08 11.47
C SER A 192 13.32 -8.89 12.35
N LEU A 193 13.22 -9.64 13.46
CA LEU A 193 12.04 -9.60 14.33
C LEU A 193 12.45 -9.55 15.80
N HIS A 194 12.28 -8.38 16.40
CA HIS A 194 12.70 -8.06 17.78
C HIS A 194 11.54 -7.98 18.78
N SER A 195 10.30 -8.21 18.35
CA SER A 195 9.14 -8.26 19.25
C SER A 195 7.94 -8.98 18.63
N ALA A 196 6.98 -9.34 19.48
CA ALA A 196 5.67 -9.84 19.02
C ALA A 196 4.92 -8.81 18.17
N GLN A 197 5.07 -7.50 18.46
CA GLN A 197 4.47 -6.43 17.65
C GLN A 197 5.07 -6.41 16.24
N ALA A 198 6.40 -6.56 16.10
CA ALA A 198 7.04 -6.66 14.79
C ALA A 198 6.54 -7.88 13.98
N SER A 199 6.29 -9.02 14.64
CA SER A 199 5.62 -10.18 14.01
C SER A 199 4.19 -9.85 13.56
N ASP A 200 3.40 -9.17 14.38
CA ASP A 200 2.01 -8.79 14.04
C ASP A 200 1.96 -7.73 12.92
N ASP A 201 2.88 -6.77 12.90
CA ASP A 201 3.03 -5.77 11.83
C ASP A 201 3.47 -6.42 10.51
N LEU A 202 4.39 -7.38 10.56
CA LEU A 202 4.78 -8.20 9.41
C LEU A 202 3.61 -9.05 8.92
N LEU A 203 2.77 -9.60 9.82
CA LEU A 203 1.54 -10.32 9.46
C LEU A 203 0.47 -9.42 8.82
N ALA A 204 0.37 -8.16 9.24
CA ALA A 204 -0.51 -7.17 8.63
C ALA A 204 -0.02 -6.84 7.22
N PHE A 205 1.28 -6.54 7.07
CA PHE A 205 1.92 -6.27 5.77
C PHE A 205 1.77 -7.44 4.78
N LEU A 206 1.93 -8.68 5.26
CA LEU A 206 1.82 -9.88 4.41
C LEU A 206 0.38 -10.30 4.09
N SER A 207 -0.63 -9.87 4.86
CA SER A 207 -2.01 -10.34 4.72
C SER A 207 -2.70 -10.08 3.36
N PRO A 208 -2.47 -8.98 2.63
CA PRO A 208 -3.02 -8.78 1.29
C PRO A 208 -2.11 -9.33 0.17
N LEU A 209 -0.88 -9.74 0.50
CA LEU A 209 0.17 -10.08 -0.47
C LEU A 209 0.45 -11.60 -0.58
N SER A 210 0.13 -12.38 0.45
CA SER A 210 0.60 -13.76 0.60
C SER A 210 -0.46 -14.83 0.30
N SER A 211 -0.39 -15.46 -0.87
CA SER A 211 -1.10 -16.71 -1.17
C SER A 211 -0.42 -17.97 -0.58
N GLY A 212 0.66 -17.81 0.19
CA GLY A 212 1.53 -18.88 0.66
C GLY A 212 1.68 -18.94 2.19
N ASN A 213 2.09 -20.12 2.69
CA ASN A 213 2.24 -20.38 4.12
C ASN A 213 3.61 -19.97 4.71
N LEU A 214 4.64 -19.76 3.90
CA LEU A 214 6.02 -19.53 4.36
C LEU A 214 6.74 -18.46 3.52
N VAL A 215 7.45 -17.56 4.21
CA VAL A 215 8.38 -16.58 3.61
C VAL A 215 9.75 -16.69 4.30
N PHE A 216 10.85 -16.43 3.59
CA PHE A 216 12.17 -16.30 4.24
C PHE A 216 12.27 -15.02 5.08
N ILE A 217 13.03 -15.12 6.17
CA ILE A 217 13.43 -14.03 7.09
C ILE A 217 14.94 -14.14 7.38
N GLY A 218 15.56 -13.11 7.96
CA GLY A 218 17.03 -13.02 8.10
C GLY A 218 17.67 -14.01 9.07
N LEU A 219 16.88 -14.74 9.86
CA LEU A 219 17.39 -15.63 10.91
C LEU A 219 18.00 -16.91 10.32
N LYS A 220 19.25 -17.19 10.70
CA LYS A 220 20.00 -18.37 10.26
C LYS A 220 20.81 -18.98 11.40
N TYR A 221 20.90 -20.31 11.41
CA TYR A 221 21.77 -21.06 12.31
C TYR A 221 23.23 -20.96 11.85
N VAL A 222 24.13 -20.60 12.78
CA VAL A 222 25.55 -20.34 12.50
C VAL A 222 26.44 -21.16 13.44
N GLN A 223 26.93 -22.30 12.95
CA GLN A 223 27.82 -23.21 13.69
C GLN A 223 29.04 -22.50 14.29
N ALA A 224 29.61 -21.53 13.55
CA ALA A 224 30.78 -20.76 14.00
C ALA A 224 30.50 -19.83 15.20
N ASN A 225 29.25 -19.42 15.44
CA ASN A 225 28.86 -18.53 16.52
C ASN A 225 28.32 -19.33 17.71
N ASN A 226 29.19 -20.15 18.34
CA ASN A 226 28.85 -20.99 19.50
C ASN A 226 27.60 -21.87 19.29
N ASN A 227 27.35 -22.37 18.06
CA ASN A 227 26.15 -23.11 17.69
C ASN A 227 24.82 -22.36 17.96
N SER A 228 24.80 -21.03 17.72
CA SER A 228 23.63 -20.15 17.88
C SER A 228 22.95 -19.80 16.54
N TYR A 229 21.76 -19.21 16.62
CA TYR A 229 21.17 -18.43 15.54
C TYR A 229 21.69 -16.98 15.52
N ALA A 230 21.59 -16.31 14.37
CA ALA A 230 21.87 -14.89 14.17
C ALA A 230 21.05 -14.34 12.97
N TRP A 231 20.72 -13.05 12.99
CA TRP A 231 20.13 -12.31 11.87
C TRP A 231 21.21 -11.88 10.85
N SER A 232 20.83 -11.62 9.60
CA SER A 232 21.76 -11.27 8.50
C SER A 232 22.25 -9.82 8.51
N ASP A 233 21.41 -8.91 8.99
CA ASP A 233 21.71 -7.50 9.32
C ASP A 233 22.76 -7.34 10.45
N LYS A 234 22.90 -8.38 11.31
CA LYS A 234 23.68 -8.48 12.56
C LYS A 234 23.04 -7.81 13.79
N THR A 235 21.73 -7.62 13.80
CA THR A 235 20.99 -7.22 15.02
C THR A 235 21.06 -8.33 16.09
N PRO A 236 20.87 -7.99 17.38
CA PRO A 236 20.86 -9.00 18.45
C PRO A 236 19.67 -9.96 18.31
N LEU A 237 19.88 -11.23 18.66
CA LEU A 237 18.77 -12.16 18.86
C LEU A 237 18.24 -12.01 20.30
N ASP A 238 17.26 -11.13 20.45
CA ASP A 238 16.60 -10.76 21.70
C ASP A 238 15.14 -11.25 21.80
N PHE A 239 14.52 -11.58 20.67
CA PHE A 239 13.18 -12.18 20.55
C PHE A 239 13.22 -13.50 19.78
N GLU A 240 12.42 -14.48 20.21
CA GLU A 240 12.29 -15.79 19.56
C GLU A 240 10.83 -16.27 19.60
N ASP A 241 10.23 -16.60 18.46
CA ASP A 241 8.81 -17.03 18.38
C ASP A 241 8.58 -18.27 17.49
N TRP A 242 9.23 -19.37 17.87
CA TRP A 242 9.18 -20.64 17.15
C TRP A 242 7.84 -21.37 17.27
N THR A 243 7.43 -22.06 16.19
CA THR A 243 6.38 -23.08 16.28
C THR A 243 6.93 -24.39 16.82
N TYR A 244 6.11 -25.15 17.55
CA TYR A 244 6.46 -26.53 17.89
C TYR A 244 6.58 -27.41 16.61
N PRO A 245 7.61 -28.26 16.44
CA PRO A 245 8.72 -28.59 17.35
C PRO A 245 10.08 -28.00 16.87
N PHE A 246 10.12 -26.70 16.57
CA PHE A 246 11.32 -25.95 16.20
C PHE A 246 11.84 -25.11 17.38
N PRO A 247 13.11 -24.65 17.41
CA PRO A 247 14.16 -24.81 16.40
C PRO A 247 14.61 -26.26 16.22
N SER A 248 14.88 -26.68 14.98
CA SER A 248 15.28 -28.05 14.65
C SER A 248 16.02 -28.16 13.31
N ASN A 249 17.35 -28.06 13.37
CA ASN A 249 18.25 -27.93 12.21
C ASN A 249 18.24 -29.12 11.24
N ARG A 250 17.65 -30.25 11.64
CA ARG A 250 17.34 -31.41 10.78
C ARG A 250 16.43 -31.07 9.59
N TYR A 251 15.76 -29.92 9.62
CA TYR A 251 14.95 -29.39 8.52
C TYR A 251 15.68 -28.29 7.71
N GLY A 252 16.94 -27.98 8.05
CA GLY A 252 17.79 -26.97 7.42
C GLY A 252 18.21 -25.85 8.40
N GLU A 253 19.20 -25.06 7.97
CA GLU A 253 19.84 -24.02 8.81
C GLU A 253 19.18 -22.63 8.69
N CYS A 254 18.36 -22.40 7.66
CA CYS A 254 17.66 -21.13 7.46
C CYS A 254 16.24 -21.18 8.04
N VAL A 255 15.66 -20.01 8.32
CA VAL A 255 14.36 -19.89 8.97
C VAL A 255 13.33 -19.27 8.03
N ALA A 256 12.09 -19.75 8.13
CA ALA A 256 10.94 -19.18 7.46
C ALA A 256 9.84 -18.82 8.47
N PHE A 257 9.18 -17.69 8.20
CA PHE A 257 8.06 -17.13 8.97
C PHE A 257 6.73 -17.58 8.36
N MET A 258 5.76 -17.94 9.20
CA MET A 258 4.45 -18.40 8.73
C MET A 258 3.46 -17.24 8.54
N ALA A 259 3.29 -16.81 7.28
CA ALA A 259 2.33 -15.77 6.91
C ALA A 259 0.85 -16.22 7.06
N SER A 260 0.59 -17.53 7.03
CA SER A 260 -0.77 -18.10 7.11
C SER A 260 -0.77 -19.49 7.77
N GLY A 261 -1.97 -20.07 7.97
CA GLY A 261 -2.18 -21.33 8.68
C GLY A 261 -2.37 -21.18 10.20
N THR A 262 -2.52 -22.30 10.91
CA THR A 262 -2.83 -22.31 12.37
C THR A 262 -1.69 -21.79 13.26
N ASN A 263 -0.46 -21.76 12.74
CA ASN A 263 0.72 -21.27 13.44
C ASN A 263 1.21 -19.93 12.83
N ARG A 264 0.30 -19.15 12.25
CA ARG A 264 0.57 -17.83 11.68
C ARG A 264 1.33 -16.94 12.69
N GLY A 265 2.37 -16.24 12.21
CA GLY A 265 3.29 -15.43 13.01
C GLY A 265 4.50 -16.20 13.56
N LYS A 266 4.45 -17.54 13.61
CA LYS A 266 5.51 -18.36 14.21
C LYS A 266 6.58 -18.78 13.20
N TRP A 267 7.77 -19.09 13.71
CA TRP A 267 8.96 -19.37 12.90
C TRP A 267 9.27 -20.86 12.84
N ARG A 268 9.97 -21.30 11.77
CA ARG A 268 10.45 -22.69 11.63
C ARG A 268 11.68 -22.82 10.75
N ASN A 269 12.48 -23.87 10.98
CA ASN A 269 13.56 -24.25 10.07
C ASN A 269 13.04 -24.73 8.71
N VAL A 270 13.81 -24.37 7.68
CA VAL A 270 13.69 -24.78 6.27
C VAL A 270 15.09 -24.94 5.67
N SER A 271 15.19 -25.64 4.53
CA SER A 271 16.46 -25.70 3.79
C SER A 271 16.80 -24.32 3.26
N CYS A 272 18.05 -23.88 3.39
CA CYS A 272 18.50 -22.64 2.75
C CYS A 272 18.36 -22.70 1.22
N LEU A 273 18.32 -23.90 0.62
CA LEU A 273 18.10 -24.14 -0.81
C LEU A 273 16.63 -24.33 -1.19
N SER A 274 15.68 -24.25 -0.23
CA SER A 274 14.26 -24.19 -0.56
C SER A 274 13.97 -22.93 -1.34
N LYS A 275 13.20 -23.03 -2.43
CA LYS A 275 12.75 -21.86 -3.19
C LYS A 275 11.47 -21.32 -2.57
N LEU A 276 11.54 -20.17 -1.92
CA LEU A 276 10.43 -19.51 -1.19
C LEU A 276 10.39 -18.01 -1.53
N PRO A 277 9.21 -17.38 -1.48
CA PRO A 277 9.12 -15.92 -1.44
C PRO A 277 9.75 -15.37 -0.15
N TYR A 278 10.07 -14.08 -0.11
CA TYR A 278 10.85 -13.49 0.97
C TYR A 278 10.46 -12.04 1.28
N VAL A 279 10.86 -11.55 2.46
CA VAL A 279 10.63 -10.16 2.87
C VAL A 279 11.97 -9.49 3.17
N CYS A 280 12.25 -8.41 2.46
CA CYS A 280 13.30 -7.47 2.81
C CYS A 280 12.80 -6.42 3.79
N GLU A 281 13.71 -5.97 4.62
CA GLU A 281 13.58 -4.87 5.55
C GLU A 281 14.70 -3.84 5.32
N ALA A 282 14.37 -2.57 5.45
CA ALA A 282 15.32 -1.48 5.60
C ALA A 282 14.83 -0.51 6.68
N GLU A 283 15.74 0.22 7.32
CA GLU A 283 15.37 1.35 8.19
C GLU A 283 15.02 2.58 7.32
N ALA A 284 14.05 3.38 7.75
CA ALA A 284 13.77 4.68 7.14
C ALA A 284 14.93 5.66 7.42
N SER A 285 15.26 6.51 6.44
CA SER A 285 16.40 7.42 6.53
C SER A 285 15.99 8.84 6.90
N ASP A 286 16.66 9.41 7.92
CA ASP A 286 16.63 10.86 8.21
C ASP A 286 17.51 11.67 7.25
N GLU A 287 18.50 11.04 6.61
CA GLU A 287 19.21 11.69 5.52
C GLU A 287 18.25 11.80 4.33
N VAL A 288 18.15 13.02 3.77
CA VAL A 288 17.63 13.19 2.42
C VAL A 288 18.63 12.59 1.46
N ILE A 289 18.61 11.26 1.35
CA ILE A 289 19.14 10.54 0.20
C ILE A 289 18.46 11.20 -1.00
N PRO A 290 19.21 11.85 -1.92
CA PRO A 290 18.60 12.40 -3.12
C PRO A 290 17.96 11.22 -3.84
N MET A 291 16.62 11.21 -3.94
CA MET A 291 15.86 10.08 -4.45
C MET A 291 16.53 9.58 -5.73
N PRO A 292 16.87 8.27 -5.85
CA PRO A 292 17.46 7.75 -7.07
C PRO A 292 16.47 7.99 -8.21
N THR A 293 16.80 8.97 -9.05
CA THR A 293 15.86 9.60 -9.99
C THR A 293 15.28 8.55 -10.91
N THR A 294 13.96 8.42 -11.00
CA THR A 294 13.32 7.50 -11.94
C THR A 294 13.07 8.22 -13.28
N SER A 295 14.11 8.66 -14.00
CA SER A 295 15.22 7.81 -14.49
C SER A 295 16.52 8.62 -14.73
N PRO A 296 17.73 8.15 -14.32
CA PRO A 296 18.98 8.91 -14.49
C PRO A 296 19.82 8.42 -15.68
N GLU A 297 19.45 7.27 -16.28
CA GLU A 297 20.18 6.64 -17.39
C GLU A 297 19.64 7.06 -18.77
N GLY A 298 18.66 7.98 -18.83
CA GLY A 298 18.02 8.37 -20.08
C GLY A 298 17.23 7.23 -20.74
N LYS A 299 16.59 6.36 -19.95
CA LYS A 299 15.75 5.24 -20.41
C LYS A 299 14.29 5.41 -19.96
N CYS A 300 13.36 4.95 -20.79
CA CYS A 300 11.93 4.82 -20.45
C CYS A 300 11.71 3.90 -19.23
N PRO A 301 10.58 4.03 -18.50
CA PRO A 301 10.20 3.07 -17.47
C PRO A 301 9.95 1.67 -18.07
N LEU A 302 10.02 0.65 -17.20
CA LEU A 302 9.72 -0.76 -17.52
C LEU A 302 8.62 -1.33 -16.59
N GLN A 303 7.89 -0.47 -15.88
CA GLN A 303 6.92 -0.83 -14.85
C GLN A 303 5.68 0.05 -14.93
N ASN A 304 4.52 -0.53 -14.61
CA ASN A 304 3.24 0.19 -14.49
C ASN A 304 3.06 0.68 -13.04
N TYR A 305 2.47 1.85 -12.88
CA TYR A 305 2.32 2.52 -11.59
C TYR A 305 0.99 2.14 -10.94
N PHE A 306 1.02 1.24 -9.96
CA PHE A 306 -0.15 0.78 -9.20
C PHE A 306 -0.21 1.44 -7.82
N ALA A 307 -0.71 2.68 -7.75
CA ALA A 307 -0.83 3.44 -6.51
C ALA A 307 -1.94 4.51 -6.62
N ASP A 308 -2.55 4.90 -5.50
CA ASP A 308 -3.62 5.91 -5.49
C ASP A 308 -3.11 7.37 -5.52
N ASN A 309 -1.78 7.57 -5.43
CA ASN A 309 -1.05 8.78 -5.76
C ASN A 309 0.44 8.47 -6.03
N GLY A 310 1.19 9.46 -6.55
CA GLY A 310 2.64 9.37 -6.72
C GLY A 310 3.23 10.45 -7.61
N THR A 311 4.54 10.33 -7.89
CA THR A 311 5.27 11.24 -8.80
C THR A 311 5.98 10.46 -9.90
N ILE A 312 6.05 11.04 -11.09
CA ILE A 312 6.64 10.43 -12.31
C ILE A 312 7.51 11.46 -13.01
N THR A 313 8.65 11.06 -13.58
CA THR A 313 9.54 11.95 -14.33
C THR A 313 9.88 11.41 -15.73
N SER A 314 10.18 12.32 -16.64
CA SER A 314 10.79 12.00 -17.94
C SER A 314 12.17 11.33 -17.79
N PRO A 315 12.65 10.56 -18.77
CA PRO A 315 14.01 10.00 -18.74
C PRO A 315 15.07 11.11 -18.72
N GLY A 316 16.05 11.04 -17.81
CA GLY A 316 17.09 12.06 -17.68
C GLY A 316 16.63 13.39 -17.08
N PHE A 317 15.46 13.42 -16.41
CA PHE A 317 14.92 14.62 -15.78
C PHE A 317 15.94 15.32 -14.85
N GLY A 318 16.07 16.64 -15.02
CA GLY A 318 17.01 17.48 -14.28
C GLY A 318 18.32 17.76 -15.03
N GLU A 319 18.81 16.80 -15.82
CA GLU A 319 19.79 17.02 -16.90
C GLU A 319 19.07 17.21 -18.24
N TYR A 320 19.72 16.99 -19.38
CA TYR A 320 19.08 17.03 -20.71
C TYR A 320 18.66 15.62 -21.14
N TYR A 321 17.40 15.45 -21.55
CA TYR A 321 16.90 14.13 -21.95
C TYR A 321 17.40 13.73 -23.35
N GLY A 322 17.80 12.46 -23.49
CA GLY A 322 18.30 11.91 -24.74
C GLY A 322 17.21 11.64 -25.79
N PRO A 323 17.57 11.22 -27.01
CA PRO A 323 16.63 10.76 -28.03
C PRO A 323 16.07 9.36 -27.66
N VAL A 324 15.14 9.33 -26.70
CA VAL A 324 14.56 8.10 -26.12
C VAL A 324 13.50 7.44 -26.98
N GLY A 325 13.00 8.13 -28.01
CA GLY A 325 11.84 7.66 -28.79
C GLY A 325 10.54 7.96 -28.05
N GLU A 326 9.71 6.94 -27.85
CA GLU A 326 8.43 7.07 -27.14
C GLU A 326 8.47 6.24 -25.85
N CYS A 327 8.11 6.87 -24.73
CA CYS A 327 8.05 6.25 -23.41
C CYS A 327 6.60 6.25 -22.90
N ASP A 328 6.06 5.05 -22.66
CA ASP A 328 4.71 4.86 -22.12
C ASP A 328 4.73 4.62 -20.61
N TYR A 329 3.81 5.26 -19.91
CA TYR A 329 3.64 5.22 -18.47
C TYR A 329 2.17 4.90 -18.17
N HIS A 330 1.86 3.65 -17.84
CA HIS A 330 0.52 3.25 -17.42
C HIS A 330 0.33 3.52 -15.91
N ILE A 331 -0.68 4.29 -15.56
CA ILE A 331 -1.01 4.72 -14.21
C ILE A 331 -2.38 4.14 -13.83
N ASN A 332 -2.39 3.30 -12.80
CA ASN A 332 -3.54 2.46 -12.43
C ASN A 332 -3.88 2.73 -10.96
N VAL A 333 -4.95 3.50 -10.71
CA VAL A 333 -5.47 3.76 -9.35
C VAL A 333 -6.53 2.71 -8.99
N ALA A 334 -6.97 2.67 -7.73
CA ALA A 334 -8.02 1.76 -7.29
C ALA A 334 -9.33 1.95 -8.09
N LEU A 335 -10.08 0.85 -8.22
CA LEU A 335 -11.39 0.84 -8.89
C LEU A 335 -12.35 1.86 -8.26
N ASP A 336 -13.26 2.40 -9.07
CA ASP A 336 -14.20 3.48 -8.76
C ASP A 336 -13.57 4.88 -8.54
N LEU A 337 -12.25 5.03 -8.71
CA LEU A 337 -11.55 6.32 -8.69
C LEU A 337 -11.12 6.76 -10.11
N VAL A 338 -10.80 8.04 -10.28
CA VAL A 338 -10.20 8.59 -11.51
C VAL A 338 -8.77 9.05 -11.27
N VAL A 339 -7.88 8.78 -12.23
CA VAL A 339 -6.52 9.30 -12.23
C VAL A 339 -6.57 10.80 -12.52
N ARG A 340 -6.20 11.63 -11.53
CA ARG A 340 -5.91 13.04 -11.73
C ARG A 340 -4.40 13.22 -11.85
N ILE A 341 -3.93 14.06 -12.77
CA ILE A 341 -2.50 14.35 -12.97
C ILE A 341 -2.25 15.84 -13.22
N ARG A 342 -1.13 16.37 -12.72
CA ARG A 342 -0.61 17.72 -13.03
C ARG A 342 0.90 17.68 -13.29
N PHE A 343 1.46 18.75 -13.84
CA PHE A 343 2.91 18.85 -14.14
C PHE A 343 3.54 20.08 -13.46
N PRO A 344 4.06 19.95 -12.23
CA PRO A 344 4.72 21.06 -11.52
C PRO A 344 5.98 21.57 -12.23
N VAL A 345 6.64 20.71 -13.02
CA VAL A 345 7.79 21.07 -13.86
C VAL A 345 7.56 20.51 -15.25
N PHE A 346 7.61 21.35 -16.29
CA PHE A 346 7.40 20.93 -17.67
C PHE A 346 8.30 21.71 -18.65
N ASP A 347 9.46 21.15 -18.97
CA ASP A 347 10.42 21.70 -19.94
C ASP A 347 10.69 20.66 -21.05
N VAL A 348 10.08 20.86 -22.22
CA VAL A 348 10.23 19.99 -23.40
C VAL A 348 10.62 20.82 -24.62
N ALA A 349 11.40 20.22 -25.52
CA ALA A 349 11.97 20.87 -26.69
C ALA A 349 10.99 20.95 -27.87
N GLU A 350 11.31 21.83 -28.83
CA GLU A 350 10.49 22.09 -30.00
C GLU A 350 10.32 20.84 -30.89
N GLY A 351 9.13 20.25 -30.85
CA GLY A 351 8.76 19.04 -31.59
C GLY A 351 8.44 17.83 -30.71
N ASP A 352 8.78 17.90 -29.42
CA ASP A 352 8.51 16.85 -28.43
C ASP A 352 7.16 17.09 -27.74
N PHE A 353 6.53 16.05 -27.19
CA PHE A 353 5.25 16.19 -26.50
C PHE A 353 4.98 15.11 -25.46
N VAL A 354 4.11 15.44 -24.50
CA VAL A 354 3.40 14.47 -23.66
C VAL A 354 1.95 14.36 -24.13
N GLU A 355 1.46 13.14 -24.33
CA GLU A 355 0.04 12.83 -24.48
C GLU A 355 -0.49 12.13 -23.23
N LEU A 356 -1.68 12.54 -22.81
CA LEU A 356 -2.49 11.87 -21.80
C LEU A 356 -3.66 11.20 -22.51
N VAL A 357 -3.84 9.90 -22.30
CA VAL A 357 -4.87 9.08 -22.93
C VAL A 357 -5.70 8.41 -21.84
N ASP A 358 -7.03 8.41 -22.02
CA ASP A 358 -7.97 7.78 -21.09
C ASP A 358 -7.95 6.26 -21.21
N GLU A 359 -8.60 5.57 -20.27
CA GLU A 359 -8.84 4.11 -20.24
C GLU A 359 -7.57 3.22 -20.25
N GLY A 360 -6.36 3.80 -20.32
CA GLY A 360 -5.08 3.11 -20.34
C GLY A 360 -4.70 2.48 -21.69
N ASP A 361 -5.54 2.64 -22.71
CA ASP A 361 -5.39 2.03 -24.05
C ASP A 361 -4.81 3.04 -25.06
N PRO A 362 -3.77 2.70 -25.84
CA PRO A 362 -3.24 3.54 -26.92
C PRO A 362 -4.22 4.00 -28.00
N GLU A 363 -5.38 3.34 -28.19
CA GLU A 363 -6.43 3.73 -29.15
C GLU A 363 -7.59 4.53 -28.52
N ALA A 364 -7.59 4.73 -27.19
CA ALA A 364 -8.62 5.47 -26.47
C ALA A 364 -8.51 7.01 -26.62
N PRO A 365 -9.50 7.80 -26.13
CA PRO A 365 -9.50 9.24 -26.31
C PRO A 365 -8.32 9.97 -25.64
N ILE A 366 -7.65 10.83 -26.40
CA ILE A 366 -6.58 11.71 -25.91
C ILE A 366 -7.22 12.83 -25.06
N ILE A 367 -6.94 12.82 -23.75
CA ILE A 367 -7.33 13.84 -22.77
C ILE A 367 -6.59 15.16 -23.04
N ALA A 368 -5.30 15.09 -23.37
CA ALA A 368 -4.48 16.24 -23.71
C ALA A 368 -3.23 15.85 -24.52
N LYS A 369 -2.81 16.73 -25.44
CA LYS A 369 -1.47 16.72 -26.05
C LYS A 369 -0.76 18.01 -25.66
N ILE A 370 0.44 17.90 -25.09
CA ILE A 370 1.15 18.98 -24.40
C ILE A 370 2.55 19.14 -25.02
N THR A 371 2.80 20.29 -25.63
CA THR A 371 4.06 20.60 -26.35
C THR A 371 4.91 21.70 -25.71
N SER A 372 4.35 22.47 -24.77
CA SER A 372 5.06 23.52 -24.01
C SER A 372 4.14 24.13 -22.93
N GLY A 373 4.72 24.80 -21.93
CA GLY A 373 4.03 25.81 -21.14
C GLY A 373 2.78 25.36 -20.37
N VAL A 374 2.90 24.29 -19.58
CA VAL A 374 1.82 23.86 -18.67
C VAL A 374 1.71 24.82 -17.48
N ASP A 375 0.47 25.08 -17.07
CA ASP A 375 0.15 25.71 -15.78
C ASP A 375 0.37 24.69 -14.65
N PRO A 376 1.33 24.90 -13.71
CA PRO A 376 1.71 23.92 -12.68
C PRO A 376 0.57 23.41 -11.80
N ASP A 377 -0.51 24.19 -11.65
CA ASP A 377 -1.65 23.85 -10.79
C ASP A 377 -2.84 23.28 -11.59
N LYS A 378 -2.71 23.16 -12.92
CA LYS A 378 -3.75 22.58 -13.78
C LYS A 378 -3.75 21.05 -13.71
N TRP A 379 -4.83 20.52 -13.14
CA TRP A 379 -5.14 19.10 -13.14
C TRP A 379 -5.87 18.66 -14.43
N PHE A 380 -5.36 17.60 -15.03
CA PHE A 380 -6.04 16.76 -16.04
C PHE A 380 -6.63 15.53 -15.33
N HIS A 381 -7.62 14.86 -15.95
CA HIS A 381 -8.25 13.67 -15.37
C HIS A 381 -8.77 12.70 -16.43
N THR A 382 -8.78 11.42 -16.09
CA THR A 382 -9.46 10.32 -16.82
C THR A 382 -10.95 10.28 -16.50
N THR A 383 -11.71 9.50 -17.27
CA THR A 383 -13.05 9.01 -16.92
C THR A 383 -13.03 7.66 -16.19
N SER A 384 -11.92 6.91 -16.32
CA SER A 384 -11.69 5.60 -15.69
C SER A 384 -10.60 5.63 -14.60
N ASN A 385 -10.31 4.48 -13.98
CA ASN A 385 -9.18 4.33 -13.03
C ASN A 385 -7.81 4.08 -13.71
N LEU A 386 -7.72 4.22 -15.04
CA LEU A 386 -6.55 3.93 -15.85
C LEU A 386 -6.17 5.15 -16.71
N MET A 387 -4.91 5.57 -16.67
CA MET A 387 -4.34 6.59 -17.56
C MET A 387 -3.11 6.03 -18.27
N LEU A 388 -2.98 6.32 -19.56
CA LEU A 388 -1.72 6.18 -20.28
C LEU A 388 -1.13 7.59 -20.51
N LEU A 389 0.04 7.84 -19.93
CA LEU A 389 0.89 8.99 -20.30
C LEU A 389 1.95 8.50 -21.29
N ARG A 390 1.98 9.08 -22.49
CA ARG A 390 3.00 8.83 -23.52
C ARG A 390 3.88 10.07 -23.67
N PHE A 391 5.19 9.92 -23.54
CA PHE A 391 6.16 10.99 -23.81
C PHE A 391 6.97 10.65 -25.06
N SER A 392 6.78 11.42 -26.13
CA SER A 392 7.41 11.20 -27.42
C SER A 392 8.45 12.29 -27.69
N VAL A 393 9.70 11.86 -27.86
CA VAL A 393 10.86 12.71 -28.14
C VAL A 393 11.22 12.59 -29.62
N SER A 394 11.21 13.74 -30.31
CA SER A 394 11.63 13.85 -31.70
C SER A 394 13.11 13.53 -31.89
N SER A 395 13.51 13.21 -33.11
CA SER A 395 14.81 12.61 -33.46
C SER A 395 16.05 13.52 -33.31
N LYS A 396 15.99 14.52 -32.43
CA LYS A 396 17.09 15.47 -32.15
C LYS A 396 17.58 15.50 -30.70
N GLY A 397 16.78 15.10 -29.70
CA GLY A 397 17.16 15.13 -28.27
C GLY A 397 17.52 16.54 -27.78
N GLY A 398 16.54 17.31 -27.33
CA GLY A 398 16.71 18.74 -27.11
C GLY A 398 17.45 19.15 -25.83
N ASN A 399 17.86 20.42 -25.78
CA ASN A 399 18.44 21.07 -24.58
C ASN A 399 17.37 21.39 -23.52
N ALA A 400 16.41 20.51 -23.29
CA ALA A 400 15.29 20.70 -22.37
C ALA A 400 15.41 19.72 -21.19
N LYS A 401 14.98 20.14 -20.00
CA LYS A 401 15.21 19.42 -18.74
C LYS A 401 14.19 18.33 -18.41
N GLY A 402 13.20 18.16 -19.27
CA GLY A 402 12.13 17.20 -19.11
C GLY A 402 11.04 17.69 -18.17
N TRP A 403 10.23 16.75 -17.69
CA TRP A 403 9.06 17.03 -16.88
C TRP A 403 9.00 16.16 -15.62
N LEU A 404 8.32 16.71 -14.60
CA LEU A 404 7.85 16.02 -13.42
C LEU A 404 6.33 16.13 -13.39
N ALA A 405 5.67 15.01 -13.16
CA ALA A 405 4.23 14.89 -12.99
C ALA A 405 3.89 14.39 -11.58
N GLU A 406 2.80 14.89 -11.02
CA GLU A 406 2.17 14.40 -9.79
C GLU A 406 0.80 13.82 -10.16
N PHE A 407 0.48 12.61 -9.69
CA PHE A 407 -0.82 11.98 -9.90
C PHE A 407 -1.50 11.59 -8.58
N GLY A 408 -2.83 11.48 -8.58
CA GLY A 408 -3.60 11.10 -7.41
C GLY A 408 -5.10 10.97 -7.63
N THR A 409 -5.83 10.70 -6.54
CA THR A 409 -7.28 10.49 -6.50
C THR A 409 -7.95 11.42 -5.48
N GLY A 410 -9.26 11.67 -5.62
CA GLY A 410 -10.03 12.54 -4.71
C GLY A 410 -10.56 13.83 -5.35
N ASN A 411 -11.72 14.31 -4.90
CA ASN A 411 -12.55 15.31 -5.59
C ASN A 411 -12.52 16.70 -4.95
N ASN A 412 -12.44 17.74 -5.79
CA ASN A 412 -12.89 19.10 -5.46
C ASN A 412 -14.03 19.52 -6.42
N ALA A 413 -15.25 19.69 -5.88
CA ALA A 413 -16.47 20.19 -6.56
C ALA A 413 -17.15 19.22 -7.60
N PRO A 414 -18.41 19.46 -8.07
CA PRO A 414 -19.50 18.58 -7.62
C PRO A 414 -20.57 18.10 -8.64
N SER A 415 -21.08 16.87 -8.42
CA SER A 415 -22.45 16.35 -8.70
C SER A 415 -23.17 16.56 -10.05
N ASN A 416 -23.56 15.47 -10.74
CA ASN A 416 -24.98 14.99 -10.83
C ASN A 416 -25.28 13.93 -11.93
N SER A 417 -26.16 12.95 -11.62
CA SER A 417 -27.13 12.27 -12.53
C SER A 417 -26.59 11.33 -13.64
N THR A 418 -27.29 10.31 -14.20
CA THR A 418 -28.54 9.58 -13.84
C THR A 418 -28.59 8.16 -14.49
N GLN A 419 -29.62 7.37 -14.14
CA GLN A 419 -29.83 5.92 -14.33
C GLN A 419 -30.22 5.42 -15.76
N MET A 420 -30.09 4.09 -16.00
CA MET A 420 -30.44 3.34 -17.23
C MET A 420 -31.96 3.19 -17.52
N PRO A 421 -32.35 2.55 -18.65
CA PRO A 421 -33.17 1.31 -18.53
C PRO A 421 -32.88 0.16 -19.54
N ALA A 422 -33.50 -1.02 -19.31
CA ALA A 422 -33.36 -2.30 -20.02
C ALA A 422 -34.12 -2.38 -21.38
N THR A 423 -34.13 -3.45 -22.21
CA THR A 423 -34.35 -4.92 -22.01
C THR A 423 -33.87 -5.71 -23.27
N LEU A 424 -34.05 -7.03 -23.57
CA LEU A 424 -34.97 -8.13 -23.17
C LEU A 424 -34.33 -9.52 -23.50
N LEU A 425 -35.01 -10.66 -23.22
CA LEU A 425 -34.64 -12.06 -23.60
C LEU A 425 -35.85 -12.83 -24.17
N PRO A 426 -35.68 -13.85 -25.04
CA PRO A 426 -35.87 -15.24 -24.54
C PRO A 426 -35.16 -16.42 -25.28
N LYS A 427 -34.57 -17.33 -24.48
CA LYS A 427 -34.79 -18.81 -24.46
C LYS A 427 -34.10 -19.80 -25.45
N ALA A 428 -33.38 -20.75 -24.81
CA ALA A 428 -33.11 -22.17 -25.12
C ALA A 428 -31.84 -22.59 -25.89
N THR A 429 -31.19 -23.64 -25.36
CA THR A 429 -29.92 -24.29 -25.77
C THR A 429 -30.10 -25.32 -26.88
N PRO A 430 -29.03 -25.56 -27.69
CA PRO A 430 -28.12 -26.69 -27.41
C PRO A 430 -26.71 -26.25 -26.96
N LEU A 431 -25.78 -27.19 -26.81
CA LEU A 431 -24.35 -26.91 -26.55
C LEU A 431 -23.73 -26.15 -27.76
N PRO A 432 -23.22 -24.92 -27.61
CA PRO A 432 -22.81 -24.12 -28.77
C PRO A 432 -21.30 -24.19 -29.03
N ASN A 433 -20.90 -24.57 -30.25
CA ASN A 433 -19.56 -24.28 -30.82
C ASN A 433 -19.45 -22.78 -31.21
N THR A 434 -20.07 -21.90 -30.42
CA THR A 434 -20.30 -20.47 -30.68
C THR A 434 -20.41 -19.65 -29.37
N ILE A 435 -20.02 -20.20 -28.21
CA ILE A 435 -19.77 -19.37 -27.02
C ILE A 435 -18.46 -18.64 -27.24
N GLN A 436 -18.51 -17.47 -27.89
CA GLN A 436 -17.35 -16.59 -27.98
C GLN A 436 -17.09 -15.99 -26.59
N GLY A 437 -16.11 -16.55 -25.88
CA GLY A 437 -15.77 -16.12 -24.53
C GLY A 437 -15.20 -14.69 -24.49
N THR A 438 -15.56 -13.95 -23.45
CA THR A 438 -15.17 -12.55 -23.21
C THR A 438 -14.43 -12.42 -21.89
N CYS A 439 -13.63 -11.37 -21.70
CA CYS A 439 -13.04 -11.08 -20.40
C CYS A 439 -14.05 -10.32 -19.53
N GLY A 440 -14.95 -11.07 -18.90
CA GLY A 440 -16.00 -10.51 -18.05
C GLY A 440 -17.29 -10.13 -18.78
N GLY A 441 -18.16 -9.42 -18.08
CA GLY A 441 -19.44 -8.88 -18.57
C GLY A 441 -20.59 -8.99 -17.55
N GLU A 442 -21.70 -8.30 -17.80
CA GLU A 442 -22.93 -8.41 -17.00
C GLU A 442 -23.96 -9.35 -17.63
N PHE A 443 -24.54 -10.25 -16.83
CA PHE A 443 -25.49 -11.26 -17.29
C PHE A 443 -26.76 -11.26 -16.41
N ASN A 444 -27.92 -11.10 -17.04
CA ASN A 444 -29.20 -10.93 -16.35
C ASN A 444 -30.15 -12.13 -16.60
N GLY A 445 -30.82 -12.60 -15.54
CA GLY A 445 -31.82 -13.67 -15.55
C GLY A 445 -31.22 -15.08 -15.58
N SER A 446 -30.89 -15.57 -16.76
CA SER A 446 -30.22 -16.86 -17.01
C SER A 446 -29.36 -16.77 -18.27
N ALA A 447 -28.11 -17.22 -18.21
CA ALA A 447 -27.12 -17.05 -19.28
C ALA A 447 -26.08 -18.18 -19.31
N THR A 448 -25.25 -18.21 -20.35
CA THR A 448 -24.05 -19.05 -20.44
C THR A 448 -22.88 -18.17 -20.87
N PHE A 449 -21.72 -18.30 -20.22
CA PHE A 449 -20.53 -17.49 -20.49
C PHE A 449 -19.25 -18.34 -20.35
N ALA A 450 -18.12 -17.81 -20.80
CA ALA A 450 -16.83 -18.51 -20.78
C ALA A 450 -15.65 -17.54 -20.66
N SER A 451 -14.48 -18.07 -20.27
CA SER A 451 -13.19 -17.39 -20.35
C SER A 451 -12.89 -16.92 -21.78
N PRO A 452 -12.07 -15.87 -21.99
CA PRO A 452 -11.68 -15.44 -23.33
C PRO A 452 -11.13 -16.60 -24.17
N GLU A 453 -11.42 -16.58 -25.47
CA GLU A 453 -10.99 -17.57 -26.48
C GLU A 453 -11.46 -19.03 -26.30
N PHE A 454 -12.18 -19.36 -25.22
CA PHE A 454 -12.75 -20.71 -25.01
C PHE A 454 -13.49 -21.24 -26.26
N PRO A 455 -13.26 -22.49 -26.72
CA PRO A 455 -12.50 -23.59 -26.08
C PRO A 455 -11.01 -23.65 -26.50
N HIS A 456 -10.44 -22.57 -27.05
CA HIS A 456 -9.00 -22.45 -27.23
C HIS A 456 -8.33 -22.00 -25.92
N ALA A 457 -6.99 -22.01 -25.88
CA ALA A 457 -6.26 -21.64 -24.67
C ALA A 457 -6.49 -20.16 -24.34
N TYR A 458 -6.81 -19.85 -23.09
CA TYR A 458 -7.07 -18.46 -22.67
C TYR A 458 -5.79 -17.61 -22.74
N PRO A 459 -5.91 -16.29 -23.00
CA PRO A 459 -4.79 -15.37 -22.90
C PRO A 459 -4.21 -15.32 -21.48
N ARG A 460 -2.94 -14.95 -21.37
CA ARG A 460 -2.22 -14.84 -20.10
C ARG A 460 -2.48 -13.51 -19.39
N ASP A 461 -2.22 -13.48 -18.09
CA ASP A 461 -2.30 -12.28 -17.23
C ASP A 461 -3.66 -11.56 -17.30
N GLN A 462 -4.74 -12.32 -17.48
CA GLN A 462 -6.11 -11.81 -17.57
C GLN A 462 -6.75 -11.70 -16.18
N PHE A 463 -7.57 -10.68 -16.00
CA PHE A 463 -8.39 -10.50 -14.81
C PHE A 463 -9.82 -10.13 -15.22
N CYS A 464 -10.70 -11.14 -15.27
CA CYS A 464 -12.01 -11.05 -15.90
C CYS A 464 -13.13 -11.17 -14.85
N ILE A 465 -14.05 -10.19 -14.79
CA ILE A 465 -15.16 -10.18 -13.83
C ILE A 465 -16.50 -10.37 -14.55
N TYR A 466 -17.23 -11.42 -14.20
CA TYR A 466 -18.56 -11.73 -14.71
C TYR A 466 -19.59 -11.48 -13.60
N THR A 467 -20.44 -10.48 -13.77
CA THR A 467 -21.47 -10.10 -12.78
C THR A 467 -22.81 -10.71 -13.18
N LEU A 468 -23.39 -11.52 -12.30
CA LEU A 468 -24.56 -12.35 -12.57
C LEU A 468 -25.74 -11.87 -11.71
N LYS A 469 -26.77 -11.35 -12.36
CA LYS A 469 -28.01 -10.90 -11.70
C LYS A 469 -29.15 -11.89 -11.97
N ALA A 470 -29.69 -12.49 -10.92
CA ALA A 470 -30.93 -13.28 -11.01
C ALA A 470 -32.16 -12.37 -11.18
N SER A 471 -33.27 -12.95 -11.64
CA SER A 471 -34.58 -12.28 -11.60
C SER A 471 -34.94 -11.84 -10.19
N ASP A 472 -35.64 -10.71 -10.05
CA ASP A 472 -35.93 -10.12 -8.74
C ASP A 472 -36.68 -11.11 -7.82
N GLN A 473 -36.28 -11.14 -6.54
CA GLN A 473 -36.72 -12.10 -5.50
C GLN A 473 -36.27 -13.57 -5.68
N LEU A 474 -35.52 -13.91 -6.73
CA LEU A 474 -34.87 -15.22 -6.87
C LEU A 474 -33.37 -15.14 -6.54
N LYS A 475 -32.77 -16.26 -6.15
CA LYS A 475 -31.33 -16.40 -5.89
C LYS A 475 -30.55 -16.66 -7.17
N ALA A 476 -29.29 -16.23 -7.20
CA ALA A 476 -28.35 -16.58 -8.25
C ALA A 476 -27.79 -18.00 -8.05
N LYS A 477 -27.90 -18.88 -9.04
CA LYS A 477 -27.19 -20.17 -9.09
C LYS A 477 -26.30 -20.26 -10.33
N ILE A 478 -25.02 -20.56 -10.12
CA ILE A 478 -24.09 -20.96 -11.18
C ILE A 478 -23.88 -22.48 -11.15
N THR A 479 -23.77 -23.10 -12.32
CA THR A 479 -23.31 -24.48 -12.49
C THR A 479 -22.17 -24.45 -13.50
N LEU A 480 -21.00 -24.92 -13.09
CA LEU A 480 -19.82 -24.93 -13.94
C LEU A 480 -19.97 -26.02 -15.02
N GLY A 481 -19.56 -25.65 -16.23
CA GLY A 481 -19.37 -26.58 -17.33
C GLY A 481 -18.01 -27.25 -17.21
N ALA A 482 -17.31 -27.38 -18.33
CA ALA A 482 -15.90 -27.78 -18.27
C ALA A 482 -15.07 -26.64 -17.66
N VAL A 483 -14.18 -26.99 -16.74
CA VAL A 483 -13.09 -26.14 -16.24
C VAL A 483 -11.78 -26.86 -16.53
N ASP A 484 -10.81 -26.13 -17.08
CA ASP A 484 -9.47 -26.57 -17.42
C ASP A 484 -8.52 -25.36 -17.30
N LEU A 485 -8.01 -25.11 -16.09
CA LEU A 485 -7.13 -24.00 -15.73
C LEU A 485 -5.76 -24.51 -15.25
N GLU A 486 -4.70 -23.68 -15.26
CA GLU A 486 -3.40 -24.07 -14.73
C GLU A 486 -3.46 -24.21 -13.18
N PRO A 487 -3.28 -25.42 -12.60
CA PRO A 487 -3.63 -25.70 -11.20
C PRO A 487 -2.85 -24.92 -10.12
N CYS A 488 -1.75 -24.27 -10.48
CA CYS A 488 -0.93 -23.51 -9.51
C CYS A 488 -1.34 -22.04 -9.39
N CYS A 489 -1.96 -21.50 -10.43
CA CYS A 489 -1.73 -20.11 -10.79
C CYS A 489 -2.95 -19.41 -11.42
N SER A 490 -3.91 -20.19 -11.95
CA SER A 490 -5.08 -19.67 -12.66
C SER A 490 -6.37 -20.20 -12.05
N PHE A 491 -7.27 -19.28 -11.69
CA PHE A 491 -8.33 -19.50 -10.71
C PHE A 491 -9.68 -18.95 -11.16
N LEU A 492 -10.75 -19.68 -10.84
CA LEU A 492 -12.14 -19.23 -10.98
C LEU A 492 -12.77 -19.08 -9.59
N LYS A 493 -12.93 -17.85 -9.12
CA LYS A 493 -13.47 -17.51 -7.78
C LYS A 493 -14.93 -17.05 -7.91
N VAL A 494 -15.82 -17.58 -7.09
CA VAL A 494 -17.27 -17.29 -7.12
C VAL A 494 -17.70 -16.62 -5.81
N PHE A 495 -18.43 -15.52 -5.87
CA PHE A 495 -18.75 -14.65 -4.74
C PHE A 495 -20.26 -14.41 -4.58
N ASP A 496 -20.74 -14.37 -3.33
CA ASP A 496 -22.13 -14.17 -2.90
C ASP A 496 -22.53 -12.69 -2.92
N GLY A 497 -22.63 -12.11 -4.11
CA GLY A 497 -23.11 -10.74 -4.31
C GLY A 497 -22.54 -10.07 -5.56
N PRO A 498 -22.72 -8.74 -5.70
CA PRO A 498 -22.46 -7.99 -6.93
C PRO A 498 -21.00 -7.55 -7.12
N SER A 499 -20.04 -8.03 -6.31
CA SER A 499 -18.62 -7.75 -6.54
C SER A 499 -17.69 -8.83 -5.99
N ILE A 500 -16.41 -8.77 -6.37
CA ILE A 500 -15.33 -9.56 -5.76
C ILE A 500 -15.03 -9.20 -4.29
N LYS A 501 -15.67 -8.15 -3.74
CA LYS A 501 -15.63 -7.79 -2.31
C LYS A 501 -16.72 -8.51 -1.49
N SER A 502 -17.63 -9.23 -2.16
CA SER A 502 -18.65 -10.08 -1.51
C SER A 502 -18.05 -11.38 -0.93
N ALA A 503 -18.80 -12.12 -0.11
CA ALA A 503 -18.30 -13.34 0.52
C ALA A 503 -17.99 -14.44 -0.52
N LEU A 504 -16.83 -15.09 -0.42
CA LEU A 504 -16.44 -16.17 -1.33
C LEU A 504 -17.31 -17.43 -1.10
N LEU A 505 -17.99 -17.90 -2.15
CA LEU A 505 -18.76 -19.15 -2.17
C LEU A 505 -17.89 -20.37 -2.52
N GLY A 506 -16.85 -20.16 -3.33
CA GLY A 506 -15.90 -21.21 -3.71
C GLY A 506 -14.86 -20.73 -4.74
N GLU A 507 -13.89 -21.60 -5.00
CA GLU A 507 -12.74 -21.32 -5.84
C GLU A 507 -12.27 -22.61 -6.52
N GLU A 508 -12.18 -22.59 -7.85
CA GLU A 508 -11.80 -23.73 -8.67
C GLU A 508 -10.52 -23.45 -9.46
N SER A 509 -9.70 -24.49 -9.66
CA SER A 509 -8.49 -24.49 -10.49
C SER A 509 -8.21 -25.91 -10.97
N GLY A 510 -7.36 -26.08 -11.99
CA GLY A 510 -7.14 -27.39 -12.60
C GLY A 510 -8.33 -27.83 -13.46
N GLN A 511 -8.64 -29.13 -13.45
CA GLN A 511 -9.66 -29.73 -14.29
C GLN A 511 -10.88 -30.21 -13.48
N VAL A 512 -12.08 -29.74 -13.85
CA VAL A 512 -13.36 -30.08 -13.21
C VAL A 512 -14.37 -30.54 -14.26
N ALA A 513 -15.14 -31.59 -13.96
CA ALA A 513 -16.09 -32.15 -14.90
C ALA A 513 -17.40 -31.34 -14.98
N ALA A 514 -18.02 -31.33 -16.17
CA ALA A 514 -19.21 -30.52 -16.44
C ALA A 514 -20.41 -30.93 -15.56
N GLY A 515 -20.90 -29.98 -14.77
CA GLY A 515 -22.01 -30.18 -13.83
C GLY A 515 -21.62 -30.75 -12.47
N GLU A 516 -20.33 -31.00 -12.19
CA GLU A 516 -19.85 -31.51 -10.91
C GLU A 516 -19.89 -30.44 -9.80
N VAL A 517 -19.58 -29.18 -10.15
CA VAL A 517 -19.55 -28.04 -9.24
C VAL A 517 -20.66 -27.05 -9.55
N SER A 518 -21.38 -26.60 -8.50
CA SER A 518 -22.41 -25.55 -8.61
C SER A 518 -22.53 -24.77 -7.30
N PHE A 519 -22.63 -23.44 -7.38
CA PHE A 519 -22.77 -22.55 -6.21
C PHE A 519 -24.12 -21.82 -6.25
N VAL A 520 -24.67 -21.52 -5.08
CA VAL A 520 -25.93 -20.77 -4.92
C VAL A 520 -25.67 -19.60 -3.98
N ALA A 521 -25.95 -18.39 -4.45
CA ALA A 521 -25.88 -17.16 -3.68
C ALA A 521 -27.02 -17.11 -2.64
N SER A 522 -26.84 -16.36 -1.56
CA SER A 522 -27.91 -16.05 -0.60
C SER A 522 -28.96 -15.09 -1.18
N GLY A 523 -28.59 -14.28 -2.19
CA GLY A 523 -29.47 -13.32 -2.85
C GLY A 523 -29.41 -13.32 -4.38
N SER A 524 -30.00 -12.28 -4.99
CA SER A 524 -30.18 -12.16 -6.46
C SER A 524 -28.93 -11.73 -7.23
N TRP A 525 -27.75 -11.70 -6.60
CA TRP A 525 -26.48 -11.31 -7.23
C TRP A 525 -25.40 -12.32 -6.92
N MET A 526 -24.53 -12.57 -7.89
CA MET A 526 -23.34 -13.40 -7.78
C MET A 526 -22.26 -12.82 -8.70
N THR A 527 -20.99 -12.91 -8.29
CA THR A 527 -19.87 -12.45 -9.12
C THR A 527 -18.91 -13.60 -9.34
N VAL A 528 -18.29 -13.67 -10.51
CA VAL A 528 -17.23 -14.63 -10.82
C VAL A 528 -16.00 -13.86 -11.27
N GLY A 529 -14.87 -14.07 -10.58
CA GLY A 529 -13.56 -13.58 -10.99
C GLY A 529 -12.76 -14.72 -11.61
N PHE A 530 -12.35 -14.56 -12.87
CA PHE A 530 -11.37 -15.43 -13.52
C PHE A 530 -10.02 -14.73 -13.58
N ILE A 531 -8.96 -15.43 -13.17
CA ILE A 531 -7.58 -14.94 -13.14
C ILE A 531 -6.72 -15.92 -13.94
N SER A 532 -5.93 -15.43 -14.89
CA SER A 532 -4.88 -16.20 -15.57
C SER A 532 -3.49 -15.61 -15.32
N HIS A 533 -2.44 -16.40 -15.55
CA HIS A 533 -1.06 -16.06 -15.16
C HIS A 533 -0.06 -16.10 -16.34
N ALA A 534 1.13 -15.51 -16.14
CA ALA A 534 2.15 -15.24 -17.15
C ALA A 534 2.81 -16.47 -17.79
N ASN A 535 2.60 -17.67 -17.25
CA ASN A 535 3.29 -18.90 -17.67
C ASN A 535 2.41 -19.85 -18.50
N ASP A 536 1.09 -19.67 -18.46
CA ASP A 536 0.07 -20.59 -18.96
C ASP A 536 0.14 -20.81 -20.48
N LYS A 537 0.12 -22.07 -20.93
CA LYS A 537 0.47 -22.40 -22.33
C LYS A 537 -0.44 -23.34 -23.11
N ASN A 538 -1.40 -24.04 -22.49
CA ASN A 538 -2.32 -24.94 -23.22
C ASN A 538 -3.72 -25.12 -22.62
N ASN A 539 -3.99 -24.63 -21.40
CA ASN A 539 -5.27 -24.88 -20.71
C ASN A 539 -6.42 -24.11 -21.38
N THR A 540 -7.53 -24.81 -21.63
CA THR A 540 -8.64 -24.35 -22.49
C THR A 540 -9.64 -23.41 -21.81
N GLY A 541 -9.53 -23.20 -20.50
CA GLY A 541 -10.31 -22.21 -19.77
C GLY A 541 -11.52 -22.79 -19.08
N PHE A 542 -12.61 -22.04 -19.03
CA PHE A 542 -13.87 -22.53 -18.47
C PHE A 542 -15.07 -22.03 -19.27
N TRP A 543 -16.17 -22.79 -19.19
CA TRP A 543 -17.51 -22.25 -19.45
C TRP A 543 -18.43 -22.54 -18.27
N ALA A 544 -19.40 -21.65 -18.03
CA ALA A 544 -20.35 -21.78 -16.95
C ALA A 544 -21.77 -21.40 -17.39
N SER A 545 -22.75 -22.01 -16.73
CA SER A 545 -24.17 -21.72 -16.92
C SER A 545 -24.75 -21.09 -15.65
N PHE A 546 -25.53 -20.04 -15.84
CA PHE A 546 -26.12 -19.23 -14.78
C PHE A 546 -27.65 -19.25 -14.88
N VAL A 547 -28.34 -19.45 -13.76
CA VAL A 547 -29.80 -19.46 -13.67
C VAL A 547 -30.31 -18.84 -12.36
N SER A 548 -31.53 -18.29 -12.42
CA SER A 548 -32.30 -17.90 -11.23
C SER A 548 -32.96 -19.12 -10.56
N VAL A 549 -32.93 -19.23 -9.23
CA VAL A 549 -33.57 -20.31 -8.43
C VAL A 549 -34.27 -19.77 -7.18
N GLU A 550 -35.11 -20.57 -6.53
CA GLU A 550 -35.87 -20.18 -5.32
C GLU A 550 -35.04 -20.14 -4.02
#